data_AF-A0A1E1VYF5-F1
#
_entry.id   AF-A0A1E1VYF5-F1
#
_cell.length_a   1.000
_cell.length_b   1.000
_cell.length_c   1.000
_cell.angle_alpha   90.00
_cell.angle_beta   90.00
_cell.angle_gamma   90.00
#
_symmetry.space_group_name_H-M   'P 1'
#
loop_
_entity.id
_entity.type
_entity.pdbx_description
1 polymer ?
#
loop_
_entity_poly.entity_id
_entity_poly.type
_entity_poly.pdbx_seq_one_letter_code
_entity_poly.pdbx_strand_id
1 'polypeptide(L)'
;RAHHAGSPSVHACWLYMNGVRKDLWDTVPPRMAQRIYAGILNEILTILTVRYCQTNTTEVTTPLLINDILNILLCMAQLLPTICSSGADLAGLDVKQQARDVRDVHAKCNELFKCLVYRGADLHYIHQAFKEKDDSPIPKNSPAPWFIFVSPKLFGEALDDVMNSPLDLPDKTAIGLELIVLLAQPQPSWPLLVKVLMMRNCQLIRSLLIHAVKHTSIDNSHWPANGCWYTVEDKRGKCE
;
A
#
# COMPACT_ATOMS: atom_id res chain seq x y z
N ARG A 1 25.70 25.47 0.28
CA ARG A 1 24.73 24.64 -0.48
C ARG A 1 24.64 23.29 0.21
N ALA A 2 23.75 23.14 1.18
CA ALA A 2 23.47 21.84 1.78
C ALA A 2 22.62 21.05 0.76
N HIS A 3 23.02 19.82 0.46
CA HIS A 3 22.26 18.95 -0.42
C HIS A 3 20.90 18.67 0.23
N HIS A 4 19.82 19.22 -0.34
CA HIS A 4 18.42 18.88 -0.02
C HIS A 4 18.01 17.49 -0.55
N ALA A 5 18.97 16.68 -1.02
CA ALA A 5 18.71 15.33 -1.47
C ALA A 5 18.64 14.40 -0.26
N GLY A 6 17.59 13.58 -0.18
CA GLY A 6 17.48 12.54 0.83
C GLY A 6 18.68 11.59 0.80
N SER A 7 18.90 10.90 1.90
CA SER A 7 20.03 9.99 2.07
C SER A 7 20.10 8.97 0.94
N PRO A 8 21.26 8.81 0.27
CA PRO A 8 21.45 7.82 -0.78
C PRO A 8 21.13 6.40 -0.31
N SER A 9 21.25 6.14 0.99
CA SER A 9 20.95 4.83 1.58
C SER A 9 19.49 4.43 1.43
N VAL A 10 18.54 5.36 1.55
CA VAL A 10 17.10 5.05 1.41
C VAL A 10 16.76 4.69 -0.03
N HIS A 11 17.28 5.46 -0.99
CA HIS A 11 17.13 5.19 -2.42
C HIS A 11 17.78 3.86 -2.83
N ALA A 12 18.99 3.59 -2.33
CA ALA A 12 19.68 2.33 -2.58
C ALA A 12 18.90 1.13 -2.02
N CYS A 13 18.34 1.24 -0.81
CA CYS A 13 17.49 0.21 -0.23
C CYS A 13 16.23 -0.04 -1.07
N TRP A 14 15.55 1.01 -1.55
CA TRP A 14 14.38 0.85 -2.41
C TRP A 14 14.71 0.18 -3.75
N LEU A 15 15.81 0.59 -4.39
CA LEU A 15 16.28 -0.04 -5.63
C LEU A 15 16.66 -1.50 -5.42
N TYR A 16 17.39 -1.79 -4.34
CA TYR A 16 17.76 -3.15 -3.94
C TYR A 16 16.52 -4.02 -3.76
N MET A 17 15.52 -3.56 -3.00
CA MET A 17 14.28 -4.31 -2.81
C MET A 17 13.52 -4.54 -4.13
N ASN A 18 13.53 -3.58 -5.06
CA ASN A 18 12.92 -3.79 -6.37
C ASN A 18 13.66 -4.83 -7.22
N GLY A 19 14.99 -4.85 -7.16
CA GLY A 19 15.80 -5.89 -7.79
C GLY A 19 15.49 -7.27 -7.21
N VAL A 20 15.55 -7.41 -5.88
CA VAL A 20 15.22 -8.65 -5.17
C VAL A 20 13.81 -9.13 -5.50
N ARG A 21 12.83 -8.23 -5.56
CA ARG A 21 11.45 -8.56 -5.96
C ARG A 21 11.42 -9.21 -7.34
N LYS A 22 12.09 -8.59 -8.32
CA LYS A 22 12.14 -9.08 -9.70
C LYS A 22 12.79 -10.45 -9.76
N ASP A 23 13.96 -10.61 -9.15
CA ASP A 23 14.72 -11.85 -9.17
C ASP A 23 13.94 -13.00 -8.51
N LEU A 24 13.29 -12.74 -7.37
CA LEU A 24 12.49 -13.74 -6.66
C LEU A 24 11.24 -14.14 -7.45
N TRP A 25 10.55 -13.19 -8.10
CA TRP A 25 9.34 -13.48 -8.86
C TRP A 25 9.64 -14.37 -10.06
N ASP A 26 10.82 -14.22 -10.65
CA ASP A 26 11.26 -14.97 -11.83
C ASP A 26 11.91 -16.33 -11.46
N THR A 27 12.38 -16.53 -10.22
CA THR A 27 13.20 -17.70 -9.83
C THR A 27 12.50 -18.71 -8.92
N VAL A 28 11.58 -18.27 -8.05
CA VAL A 28 10.97 -19.16 -7.03
C VAL A 28 9.44 -19.10 -7.03
N PRO A 29 8.75 -20.15 -6.52
CA PRO A 29 7.29 -20.15 -6.46
C PRO A 29 6.72 -18.95 -5.67
N PRO A 30 5.54 -18.42 -6.05
CA PRO A 30 4.93 -17.21 -5.48
C PRO A 30 5.00 -17.05 -3.96
N ARG A 31 4.55 -18.09 -3.23
CA ARG A 31 4.52 -18.06 -1.76
C ARG A 31 5.91 -18.06 -1.15
N MET A 32 6.85 -18.77 -1.78
CA MET A 32 8.24 -18.76 -1.35
C MET A 32 8.87 -17.40 -1.60
N ALA A 33 8.62 -16.82 -2.79
CA ALA A 33 9.08 -15.50 -3.20
C ALA A 33 8.64 -14.44 -2.18
N GLN A 34 7.34 -14.36 -1.88
CA GLN A 34 6.77 -13.42 -0.92
C GLN A 34 7.35 -13.60 0.48
N ARG A 35 7.53 -14.83 0.95
CA ARG A 35 8.08 -15.11 2.28
C ARG A 35 9.54 -14.67 2.40
N ILE A 36 10.38 -14.97 1.41
CA ILE A 36 11.79 -14.55 1.39
C ILE A 36 11.86 -13.02 1.32
N TYR A 37 11.06 -12.43 0.42
CA TYR A 37 10.97 -10.97 0.27
C TYR A 37 10.56 -10.27 1.56
N ALA A 38 9.53 -10.78 2.25
CA ALA A 38 9.06 -10.26 3.53
C ALA A 38 10.15 -10.30 4.60
N GLY A 39 10.89 -11.42 4.69
CA GLY A 39 12.01 -11.55 5.62
C GLY A 39 13.09 -10.50 5.37
N ILE A 40 13.53 -10.35 4.11
CA ILE A 40 14.56 -9.35 3.74
C ILE A 40 14.07 -7.93 4.03
N LEU A 41 12.82 -7.61 3.67
CA LEU A 41 12.21 -6.31 3.94
C LEU A 41 12.19 -6.00 5.44
N ASN A 42 11.79 -6.97 6.26
CA ASN A 42 11.66 -6.80 7.71
C ASN A 42 13.02 -6.57 8.40
N GLU A 43 14.08 -7.25 7.95
CA GLU A 43 15.45 -7.05 8.44
C GLU A 43 16.00 -5.67 8.07
N ILE A 44 15.84 -5.27 6.80
CA ILE A 44 16.26 -3.92 6.35
C ILE A 44 15.51 -2.84 7.12
N LEU A 45 14.19 -3.00 7.28
CA LEU A 45 13.40 -2.04 8.02
C LEU A 45 13.78 -1.99 9.50
N THR A 46 14.21 -3.10 10.09
CA THR A 46 14.74 -3.12 11.46
C THR A 46 16.00 -2.26 11.59
N ILE A 47 16.97 -2.42 10.67
CA ILE A 47 18.20 -1.62 10.63
C ILE A 47 17.88 -0.12 10.49
N LEU A 48 16.99 0.22 9.55
CA LEU A 48 16.58 1.61 9.32
C LEU A 48 15.87 2.19 10.55
N THR A 49 14.94 1.44 11.15
CA THR A 49 14.18 1.88 12.33
C THR A 49 15.13 2.16 13.50
N VAL A 50 16.04 1.25 13.81
CA VAL A 50 17.02 1.44 14.90
C VAL A 50 17.87 2.67 14.62
N ARG A 51 18.45 2.78 13.41
CA ARG A 51 19.31 3.89 13.02
C ARG A 51 18.60 5.23 13.18
N TYR A 52 17.44 5.40 12.55
CA TYR A 52 16.78 6.69 12.48
C TYR A 52 16.07 7.08 13.80
N CYS A 53 15.60 6.12 14.60
CA CYS A 53 15.03 6.41 15.93
C CYS A 53 16.10 6.76 16.97
N GLN A 54 17.32 6.23 16.83
CA GLN A 54 18.42 6.48 17.78
C GLN A 54 19.38 7.60 17.35
N THR A 55 19.21 8.16 16.16
CA THR A 55 20.08 9.23 15.67
C THR A 55 19.86 10.51 16.49
N ASN A 56 20.93 11.01 17.10
CA ASN A 56 20.94 12.33 17.70
C ASN A 56 21.10 13.38 16.60
N THR A 57 20.19 14.34 16.56
CA THR A 57 20.19 15.45 15.60
C THR A 57 20.39 16.78 16.30
N THR A 58 20.91 17.72 15.52
CA THR A 58 20.95 19.16 15.81
C THR A 58 19.92 19.87 14.94
N GLU A 59 19.58 21.13 15.24
CA GLU A 59 18.59 21.91 14.47
C GLU A 59 18.85 21.90 12.96
N VAL A 60 20.11 21.84 12.53
CA VAL A 60 20.50 21.80 11.12
C VAL A 60 20.27 20.43 10.46
N THR A 61 20.36 19.34 11.23
CA THR A 61 20.28 17.96 10.72
C THR A 61 18.93 17.31 10.92
N THR A 62 18.09 17.85 11.81
CA THR A 62 16.70 17.39 12.03
C THR A 62 15.84 17.42 10.75
N PRO A 63 15.89 18.45 9.88
CA PRO A 63 15.13 18.43 8.63
C PRO A 63 15.54 17.30 7.67
N LEU A 64 16.84 16.95 7.64
CA LEU A 64 17.34 15.84 6.83
C LEU A 64 16.85 14.50 7.36
N LEU A 65 16.89 14.31 8.68
CA LEU A 65 16.34 13.13 9.36
C LEU A 65 14.85 12.93 9.04
N ILE A 66 14.05 14.00 9.16
CA ILE A 66 12.61 13.98 8.89
C ILE A 66 12.35 13.59 7.43
N ASN A 67 13.08 14.21 6.50
CA ASN A 67 12.97 13.90 5.08
C ASN A 67 13.34 12.43 4.77
N ASP A 68 14.37 11.89 5.42
CA ASP A 68 14.76 10.49 5.24
C ASP A 68 13.71 9.53 5.77
N ILE A 69 13.15 9.79 6.97
CA ILE A 69 12.07 8.99 7.53
C ILE A 69 10.83 9.04 6.63
N LEU A 70 10.45 10.21 6.12
CA LEU A 70 9.33 10.35 5.19
C LEU A 70 9.56 9.51 3.93
N ASN A 71 10.75 9.59 3.34
CA ASN A 71 11.10 8.79 2.16
C ASN A 71 11.05 7.29 2.46
N ILE A 72 11.50 6.85 3.65
CA ILE A 72 11.36 5.45 4.07
C ILE A 72 9.89 5.03 4.13
N LEU A 73 9.03 5.83 4.77
CA LEU A 73 7.60 5.51 4.87
C LEU A 73 6.92 5.44 3.49
N LEU A 74 7.26 6.36 2.57
CA LEU A 74 6.79 6.34 1.19
C LEU A 74 7.29 5.10 0.43
N CYS A 75 8.56 4.74 0.60
CA CYS A 75 9.11 3.51 0.03
C CYS A 75 8.38 2.28 0.59
N MET A 76 8.16 2.20 1.91
CA MET A 76 7.45 1.08 2.53
C MET A 76 6.02 0.97 2.03
N ALA A 77 5.30 2.09 1.81
CA ALA A 77 3.96 2.08 1.24
C ALA A 77 3.90 1.44 -0.17
N GLN A 78 4.98 1.53 -0.94
CA GLN A 78 5.07 0.91 -2.27
C GLN A 78 5.50 -0.57 -2.22
N LEU A 79 6.34 -0.95 -1.25
CA LEU A 79 6.88 -2.32 -1.15
C LEU A 79 5.93 -3.25 -0.37
N LEU A 80 5.27 -2.75 0.67
CA LEU A 80 4.35 -3.50 1.54
C LEU A 80 3.24 -4.29 0.82
N PRO A 81 2.58 -3.76 -0.25
CA PRO A 81 1.56 -4.50 -0.98
C PRO A 81 1.99 -5.89 -1.46
N THR A 82 3.28 -6.07 -1.76
CA THR A 82 3.81 -7.32 -2.32
C THR A 82 3.79 -8.50 -1.34
N ILE A 83 3.74 -8.22 -0.04
CA ILE A 83 3.72 -9.22 1.05
C ILE A 83 2.33 -9.35 1.71
N CYS A 84 1.39 -8.49 1.32
CA CYS A 84 0.02 -8.50 1.85
C CYS A 84 -0.83 -9.56 1.15
N SER A 85 -1.74 -10.19 1.90
CA SER A 85 -2.71 -11.15 1.35
C SER A 85 -4.07 -10.51 1.08
N SER A 86 -4.37 -9.38 1.74
CA SER A 86 -5.63 -8.64 1.61
C SER A 86 -5.43 -7.13 1.73
N GLY A 87 -6.43 -6.34 1.32
CA GLY A 87 -6.44 -4.90 1.54
C GLY A 87 -6.50 -4.53 3.03
N ALA A 88 -7.09 -5.38 3.87
CA ALA A 88 -7.10 -5.22 5.33
C ALA A 88 -5.69 -5.38 5.94
N ASP A 89 -4.88 -6.30 5.39
CA ASP A 89 -3.46 -6.43 5.75
C ASP A 89 -2.72 -5.14 5.43
N LEU A 90 -2.87 -4.63 4.21
CA LEU A 90 -2.22 -3.40 3.75
C LEU A 90 -2.61 -2.17 4.59
N ALA A 91 -3.86 -2.09 5.03
CA ALA A 91 -4.34 -1.01 5.89
C ALA A 91 -3.96 -1.19 7.37
N GLY A 92 -3.44 -2.36 7.78
CA GLY A 92 -3.11 -2.64 9.18
C GLY A 92 -4.33 -2.94 10.08
N LEU A 93 -5.46 -3.40 9.51
CA LEU A 93 -6.75 -3.54 10.21
C LEU A 93 -6.95 -4.86 10.97
N ASP A 94 -6.40 -5.99 10.50
CA ASP A 94 -6.67 -7.33 11.06
C ASP A 94 -5.47 -7.94 11.80
N VAL A 95 -5.15 -7.40 12.98
CA VAL A 95 -3.96 -7.78 13.76
C VAL A 95 -3.95 -9.27 14.19
N LYS A 96 -5.11 -9.94 14.18
CA LYS A 96 -5.25 -11.33 14.65
C LYS A 96 -4.93 -12.35 13.56
N GLN A 97 -5.32 -12.10 12.31
CA GLN A 97 -5.06 -13.01 11.18
C GLN A 97 -3.91 -12.56 10.27
N GLN A 98 -3.39 -11.35 10.48
CA GLN A 98 -2.23 -10.85 9.76
C GLN A 98 -1.00 -11.75 9.89
N ALA A 99 -0.31 -11.94 8.77
CA ALA A 99 1.01 -12.54 8.75
C ALA A 99 1.97 -11.75 9.66
N ARG A 100 2.81 -12.47 10.41
CA ARG A 100 3.75 -11.87 11.36
C ARG A 100 4.61 -10.80 10.71
N ASP A 101 5.15 -11.05 9.52
CA ASP A 101 6.04 -10.12 8.83
C ASP A 101 5.33 -8.81 8.47
N VAL A 102 4.07 -8.87 8.02
CA VAL A 102 3.25 -7.69 7.71
C VAL A 102 3.02 -6.85 8.96
N ARG A 103 2.64 -7.50 10.06
CA ARG A 103 2.42 -6.83 11.35
C ARG A 103 3.71 -6.18 11.86
N ASP A 104 4.84 -6.86 11.75
CA ASP A 104 6.14 -6.34 12.17
C ASP A 104 6.55 -5.11 11.32
N VAL A 105 6.26 -5.13 10.02
CA VAL A 105 6.47 -3.97 9.13
C VAL A 105 5.60 -2.79 9.56
N HIS A 106 4.29 -3.00 9.79
CA HIS A 106 3.42 -1.93 10.29
C HIS A 106 3.91 -1.36 11.63
N ALA A 107 4.35 -2.20 12.56
CA ALA A 107 4.86 -1.76 13.85
C ALA A 107 6.11 -0.88 13.69
N LYS A 108 7.08 -1.30 12.86
CA LYS A 108 8.31 -0.54 12.61
C LYS A 108 8.04 0.78 11.89
N CYS A 109 7.18 0.78 10.88
CA CYS A 109 6.75 2.01 10.21
C CYS A 109 6.03 2.95 11.18
N ASN A 110 5.24 2.42 12.12
CA ASN A 110 4.58 3.24 13.14
C ASN A 110 5.59 3.87 14.12
N GLU A 111 6.64 3.16 14.51
CA GLU A 111 7.73 3.73 15.33
C GLU A 111 8.50 4.82 14.59
N LEU A 112 8.81 4.61 13.31
CA LEU A 112 9.40 5.63 12.44
C LEU A 112 8.47 6.85 12.31
N PHE A 113 7.17 6.63 12.15
CA PHE A 113 6.18 7.71 12.07
C PHE A 113 6.06 8.50 13.37
N LYS A 114 6.08 7.84 14.54
CA LYS A 114 6.18 8.52 15.84
C LYS A 114 7.45 9.37 15.91
N CYS A 115 8.60 8.83 15.50
CA CYS A 115 9.85 9.57 15.45
C CYS A 115 9.74 10.82 14.56
N LEU A 116 9.14 10.69 13.37
CA LEU A 116 8.86 11.79 12.46
C LEU A 116 8.04 12.90 13.15
N VAL A 117 6.93 12.52 13.79
CA VAL A 117 6.01 13.47 14.44
C VAL A 117 6.70 14.16 15.62
N TYR A 118 7.32 13.41 16.54
CA TYR A 118 7.93 13.98 17.73
C TYR A 118 9.18 14.82 17.45
N ARG A 119 9.92 14.52 16.39
CA ARG A 119 11.10 15.30 15.98
C ARG A 119 10.76 16.46 15.05
N GLY A 120 9.65 16.37 14.31
CA GLY A 120 9.26 17.36 13.30
C GLY A 120 8.20 18.35 13.71
N ALA A 121 7.38 18.04 14.73
CA ALA A 121 6.40 18.98 15.23
C ALA A 121 7.04 19.99 16.19
N ASP A 122 6.58 21.23 16.12
CA ASP A 122 6.92 22.24 17.13
C ASP A 122 6.31 21.83 18.48
N LEU A 123 7.04 22.11 19.56
CA LEU A 123 6.68 21.73 20.92
C LEU A 123 5.31 22.30 21.31
N HIS A 124 4.95 23.46 20.77
CA HIS A 124 3.64 24.08 20.99
C HIS A 124 2.48 23.16 20.56
N TYR A 125 2.53 22.58 19.36
CA TYR A 125 1.48 21.71 18.84
C TYR A 125 1.40 20.39 19.61
N ILE A 126 2.56 19.83 19.99
CA ILE A 126 2.60 18.61 20.81
C ILE A 126 1.94 18.88 22.16
N HIS A 127 2.32 19.96 22.83
CA HIS A 127 1.75 20.32 24.13
C HIS A 127 0.24 20.58 24.06
N GLN A 128 -0.23 21.26 23.00
CA GLN A 128 -1.65 21.46 22.76
C GLN A 128 -2.39 20.12 22.62
N ALA A 129 -1.89 19.20 21.79
CA ALA A 129 -2.50 17.88 21.59
C ALA A 129 -2.56 17.05 22.90
N PHE A 130 -1.57 17.17 23.78
CA PHE A 130 -1.61 16.51 25.09
C PHE A 130 -2.56 17.17 26.09
N LYS A 131 -2.82 18.49 25.95
CA LYS A 131 -3.72 19.24 26.82
C LYS A 131 -5.19 19.07 26.42
N GLU A 132 -5.46 18.97 25.13
CA GLU A 132 -6.80 18.77 24.54
C GLU A 132 -7.25 17.30 24.56
N LYS A 133 -6.61 16.45 25.37
CA LYS A 133 -6.83 15.01 25.38
C LYS A 133 -8.31 14.69 25.70
N ASP A 134 -9.07 14.43 24.66
CA ASP A 134 -10.40 13.85 24.78
C ASP A 134 -10.21 12.39 25.17
N ASP A 135 -10.81 11.94 26.28
CA ASP A 135 -10.73 10.56 26.80
C ASP A 135 -11.40 9.52 25.88
N SER A 136 -11.65 9.89 24.62
CA SER A 136 -12.15 9.00 23.59
C SER A 136 -11.19 7.82 23.42
N PRO A 137 -11.69 6.58 23.56
CA PRO A 137 -10.85 5.41 23.39
C PRO A 137 -10.36 5.37 21.94
N ILE A 138 -9.03 5.32 21.74
CA ILE A 138 -8.43 5.08 20.43
C ILE A 138 -9.14 3.85 19.82
N PRO A 139 -9.85 3.98 18.69
CA PRO A 139 -10.62 2.88 18.14
C PRO A 139 -9.67 1.74 17.81
N LYS A 140 -9.88 0.58 18.43
CA LYS A 140 -8.99 -0.59 18.36
C LYS A 140 -8.82 -1.17 16.95
N ASN A 141 -9.57 -0.66 15.96
CA ASN A 141 -9.66 -1.18 14.59
C ASN A 141 -9.52 -0.07 13.52
N SER A 142 -8.76 1.00 13.78
CA SER A 142 -8.46 2.00 12.75
C SER A 142 -7.31 1.55 11.83
N PRO A 143 -7.25 2.02 10.57
CA PRO A 143 -6.08 1.80 9.74
C PRO A 143 -4.81 2.35 10.39
N ALA A 144 -3.65 1.80 10.02
CA ALA A 144 -2.37 2.21 10.59
C ALA A 144 -2.11 3.71 10.32
N PRO A 145 -1.88 4.55 11.35
CA PRO A 145 -1.75 6.01 11.19
C PRO A 145 -0.67 6.43 10.19
N TRP A 146 0.47 5.74 10.19
CA TRP A 146 1.56 6.01 9.25
C TRP A 146 1.12 5.79 7.78
N PHE A 147 0.26 4.80 7.53
CA PHE A 147 -0.18 4.43 6.18
C PHE A 147 -1.23 5.39 5.66
N ILE A 148 -2.13 5.84 6.55
CA ILE A 148 -3.05 6.94 6.28
C ILE A 148 -2.28 8.18 5.87
N PHE A 149 -1.26 8.56 6.66
CA PHE A 149 -0.46 9.75 6.45
C PHE A 149 0.25 9.76 5.09
N VAL A 150 0.82 8.64 4.65
CA VAL A 150 1.50 8.55 3.34
C VAL A 150 0.54 8.37 2.15
N SER A 151 -0.69 7.93 2.40
CA SER A 151 -1.69 7.66 1.36
C SER A 151 -3.00 8.42 1.57
N PRO A 152 -2.98 9.76 1.74
CA PRO A 152 -4.19 10.52 2.10
C PRO A 152 -5.29 10.41 1.04
N LYS A 153 -4.92 10.24 -0.24
CA LYS A 153 -5.87 10.07 -1.35
C LYS A 153 -6.70 8.78 -1.26
N LEU A 154 -6.19 7.75 -0.57
CA LEU A 154 -6.91 6.49 -0.39
C LEU A 154 -7.97 6.60 0.70
N PHE A 155 -7.72 7.40 1.75
CA PHE A 155 -8.58 7.47 2.92
C PHE A 155 -9.51 8.70 2.94
N GLY A 156 -9.23 9.74 2.13
CA GLY A 156 -10.11 10.91 1.99
C GLY A 156 -10.33 11.67 3.31
N GLU A 157 -11.39 12.49 3.37
CA GLU A 157 -11.87 13.17 4.60
C GLU A 157 -12.64 12.20 5.54
N ALA A 158 -12.75 10.93 5.19
CA ALA A 158 -13.63 9.94 5.85
C ALA A 158 -13.07 9.38 7.18
N LEU A 159 -12.10 10.05 7.79
CA LEU A 159 -11.49 9.64 9.06
C LEU A 159 -12.09 10.36 10.29
N ASP A 160 -12.96 11.35 10.07
CA ASP A 160 -13.63 12.08 11.14
C ASP A 160 -14.73 11.26 11.84
N ASP A 161 -15.30 10.26 11.15
CA ASP A 161 -16.26 9.34 11.77
C ASP A 161 -15.55 8.10 12.31
N VAL A 162 -15.68 7.93 13.62
CA VAL A 162 -15.15 6.82 14.41
C VAL A 162 -15.43 5.48 13.71
N MET A 163 -14.37 4.90 13.13
CA MET A 163 -14.37 3.61 12.47
C MET A 163 -14.71 2.50 13.49
N ASN A 164 -16.00 2.20 13.66
CA ASN A 164 -16.49 1.22 14.63
C ASN A 164 -16.27 -0.23 14.18
N SER A 165 -15.92 -0.47 12.91
CA SER A 165 -15.69 -1.80 12.36
C SER A 165 -14.66 -1.79 11.22
N PRO A 166 -13.81 -2.83 11.09
CA PRO A 166 -12.90 -3.01 9.94
C PRO A 166 -13.64 -3.11 8.58
N LEU A 167 -14.97 -3.27 8.58
CA LEU A 167 -15.80 -3.31 7.37
C LEU A 167 -16.30 -1.94 6.88
N ASP A 168 -16.14 -0.86 7.64
CA ASP A 168 -16.70 0.46 7.29
C ASP A 168 -15.73 1.37 6.53
N LEU A 169 -14.71 0.79 5.88
CA LEU A 169 -13.95 1.54 4.89
C LEU A 169 -14.89 1.98 3.76
N PRO A 170 -14.84 3.25 3.33
CA PRO A 170 -15.56 3.72 2.17
C PRO A 170 -15.34 2.78 0.98
N ASP A 171 -16.39 2.54 0.18
CA ASP A 171 -16.36 1.54 -0.90
C ASP A 171 -15.14 1.70 -1.83
N LYS A 172 -14.82 2.94 -2.20
CA LYS A 172 -13.68 3.27 -3.05
C LYS A 172 -12.34 2.92 -2.39
N THR A 173 -12.20 3.18 -1.09
CA THR A 173 -11.00 2.87 -0.31
C THR A 173 -10.82 1.36 -0.20
N ALA A 174 -11.89 0.64 0.15
CA ALA A 174 -11.86 -0.82 0.27
C ALA A 174 -11.47 -1.50 -1.05
N ILE A 175 -12.09 -1.09 -2.16
CA ILE A 175 -11.75 -1.60 -3.50
C ILE A 175 -10.31 -1.21 -3.88
N GLY A 176 -9.92 0.04 -3.62
CA GLY A 176 -8.59 0.55 -3.95
C GLY A 176 -7.46 -0.22 -3.25
N LEU A 177 -7.62 -0.54 -1.97
CA LEU A 177 -6.64 -1.32 -1.21
C LEU A 177 -6.50 -2.73 -1.76
N GLU A 178 -7.60 -3.41 -2.02
CA GLU A 178 -7.58 -4.77 -2.58
C GLU A 178 -7.00 -4.78 -4.00
N LEU A 179 -7.26 -3.74 -4.80
CA LEU A 179 -6.68 -3.57 -6.12
C LEU A 179 -5.17 -3.35 -6.07
N ILE A 180 -4.67 -2.55 -5.12
CA ILE A 180 -3.23 -2.35 -4.90
C ILE A 180 -2.56 -3.68 -4.56
N VAL A 181 -3.15 -4.48 -3.67
CA VAL A 181 -2.63 -5.80 -3.31
C VAL A 181 -2.66 -6.75 -4.50
N LEU A 182 -3.73 -6.74 -5.30
CA LEU A 182 -3.85 -7.56 -6.50
C LEU A 182 -2.75 -7.28 -7.52
N LEU A 183 -2.47 -6.00 -7.78
CA LEU A 183 -1.45 -5.58 -8.76
C LEU A 183 -0.02 -5.85 -8.27
N ALA A 184 0.18 -6.03 -6.97
CA ALA A 184 1.49 -6.25 -6.37
C ALA A 184 1.89 -7.74 -6.26
N GLN A 185 0.98 -8.67 -6.59
CA GLN A 185 1.23 -10.11 -6.44
C GLN A 185 2.33 -10.63 -7.38
N PRO A 186 3.08 -11.68 -6.97
CA PRO A 186 4.05 -12.39 -7.82
C PRO A 186 3.50 -12.97 -9.10
N GLN A 187 2.29 -13.51 -9.03
CA GLN A 187 1.59 -14.07 -10.16
C GLN A 187 0.12 -13.69 -10.06
N PRO A 188 -0.62 -13.74 -11.18
CA PRO A 188 -2.04 -13.42 -11.18
C PRO A 188 -2.81 -14.30 -10.19
N SER A 189 -3.35 -13.69 -9.14
CA SER A 189 -4.18 -14.37 -8.14
C SER A 189 -5.64 -14.31 -8.56
N TRP A 190 -6.13 -15.39 -9.19
CA TRP A 190 -7.55 -15.51 -9.57
C TRP A 190 -8.52 -15.33 -8.40
N PRO A 191 -8.28 -15.90 -7.20
CA PRO A 191 -9.18 -15.67 -6.06
C PRO A 191 -9.26 -14.20 -5.67
N LEU A 192 -8.14 -13.48 -5.69
CA LEU A 192 -8.10 -12.06 -5.35
C LEU A 192 -8.76 -11.22 -6.45
N LEU A 193 -8.58 -11.58 -7.72
CA LEU A 193 -9.26 -10.93 -8.83
C LEU A 193 -10.79 -11.07 -8.70
N VAL A 194 -11.30 -12.29 -8.50
CA VAL A 194 -12.74 -12.54 -8.33
C VAL A 194 -13.28 -11.77 -7.13
N LYS A 195 -12.55 -11.78 -6.00
CA LYS A 195 -12.90 -10.99 -4.82
C LYS A 195 -13.06 -9.51 -5.16
N VAL A 196 -12.03 -8.89 -5.73
CA VAL A 196 -12.04 -7.45 -6.08
C VAL A 196 -13.18 -7.12 -7.04
N LEU A 197 -13.44 -7.97 -8.02
CA LEU A 197 -14.51 -7.79 -9.00
C LEU A 197 -15.91 -7.89 -8.36
N MET A 198 -16.11 -8.77 -7.39
CA MET A 198 -17.40 -8.98 -6.71
C MET A 198 -17.65 -8.03 -5.52
N MET A 199 -16.63 -7.29 -5.07
CA MET A 199 -16.77 -6.39 -3.92
C MET A 199 -17.76 -5.25 -4.15
N ARG A 200 -18.44 -4.86 -3.05
CA ARG A 200 -19.35 -3.70 -2.96
C ARG A 200 -20.34 -3.62 -4.14
N ASN A 201 -21.17 -4.66 -4.31
CA ASN A 201 -22.17 -4.76 -5.39
C ASN A 201 -21.56 -4.70 -6.81
N CYS A 202 -20.41 -5.35 -6.99
CA CYS A 202 -19.69 -5.44 -8.26
C CYS A 202 -19.36 -4.06 -8.88
N GLN A 203 -19.08 -3.04 -8.05
CA GLN A 203 -18.84 -1.67 -8.50
C GLN A 203 -17.72 -1.58 -9.54
N LEU A 204 -16.63 -2.33 -9.35
CA LEU A 204 -15.52 -2.34 -10.30
C LEU A 204 -15.92 -2.96 -11.64
N ILE A 205 -16.56 -4.14 -11.64
CA ILE A 205 -17.07 -4.76 -12.88
C ILE A 205 -18.01 -3.80 -13.60
N ARG A 206 -18.97 -3.20 -12.88
CA ARG A 206 -19.94 -2.27 -13.47
C ARG A 206 -19.25 -1.08 -14.10
N SER A 207 -18.25 -0.51 -13.43
CA SER A 207 -17.47 0.61 -13.95
C SER A 207 -16.68 0.22 -15.19
N LEU A 208 -16.01 -0.94 -15.18
CA LEU A 208 -15.29 -1.49 -16.33
C LEU A 208 -16.22 -1.77 -17.51
N LEU A 209 -17.40 -2.32 -17.26
CA LEU A 209 -18.39 -2.64 -18.29
C LEU A 209 -18.98 -1.36 -18.90
N ILE A 210 -19.33 -0.37 -18.08
CA ILE A 210 -19.79 0.93 -18.56
C ILE A 210 -18.69 1.61 -19.38
N HIS A 211 -17.43 1.56 -18.92
CA HIS A 211 -16.30 2.12 -19.66
C HIS A 211 -16.09 1.39 -20.98
N ALA A 212 -16.14 0.04 -20.98
CA ALA A 212 -16.03 -0.77 -22.18
C ALA A 212 -17.14 -0.40 -23.18
N VAL A 213 -18.41 -0.33 -22.77
CA VAL A 213 -19.55 0.04 -23.63
C VAL A 213 -19.45 1.48 -24.14
N LYS A 214 -18.89 2.41 -23.35
CA LYS A 214 -18.69 3.79 -23.79
C LYS A 214 -17.55 3.94 -24.81
N HIS A 215 -16.55 3.07 -24.72
CA HIS A 215 -15.36 3.09 -25.57
C HIS A 215 -15.33 1.97 -26.62
N THR A 216 -16.37 1.15 -26.73
CA THR A 216 -16.58 0.26 -27.87
C THR A 216 -16.76 1.12 -29.10
N SER A 217 -15.96 0.86 -30.14
CA SER A 217 -16.01 1.62 -31.39
C SER A 217 -17.43 1.61 -31.97
N ILE A 218 -17.81 2.71 -32.63
CA ILE A 218 -19.08 2.85 -33.36
C ILE A 218 -19.27 1.72 -34.41
N ASP A 219 -18.18 1.09 -34.86
CA ASP A 219 -18.19 0.03 -35.86
C ASP A 219 -18.16 -1.41 -35.31
N ASN A 220 -18.01 -1.65 -33.99
CA ASN A 220 -17.91 -3.00 -33.41
C ASN A 220 -16.87 -3.95 -34.09
N SER A 221 -15.94 -3.41 -34.87
CA SER A 221 -15.04 -4.20 -35.73
C SER A 221 -14.03 -5.05 -34.94
N HIS A 222 -13.70 -4.65 -33.71
CA HIS A 222 -12.74 -5.37 -32.86
C HIS A 222 -13.38 -6.29 -31.81
N TRP A 223 -14.67 -6.14 -31.53
CA TRP A 223 -15.40 -7.01 -30.63
C TRP A 223 -16.76 -7.29 -31.26
N PRO A 224 -16.86 -8.27 -32.18
CA PRO A 224 -18.16 -8.69 -32.63
C PRO A 224 -18.86 -9.28 -31.41
N ALA A 225 -19.96 -8.65 -31.00
CA ALA A 225 -20.90 -9.15 -30.00
C ALA A 225 -21.49 -10.55 -30.35
N ASN A 226 -20.99 -11.18 -31.41
CA ASN A 226 -21.43 -12.42 -32.02
C ASN A 226 -20.46 -13.59 -31.76
N GLY A 227 -19.46 -13.43 -30.87
CA GLY A 227 -18.54 -14.51 -30.49
C GLY A 227 -17.59 -15.00 -31.58
N CYS A 228 -17.27 -14.16 -32.57
CA CYS A 228 -16.29 -14.47 -33.62
C CYS A 228 -14.93 -13.82 -33.27
N TRP A 229 -13.84 -14.58 -33.37
CA TRP A 229 -12.50 -14.01 -33.28
C TRP A 229 -11.88 -13.96 -34.68
N TYR A 230 -11.12 -12.91 -34.97
CA TYR A 230 -10.34 -12.80 -36.21
C TYR A 230 -8.93 -13.32 -35.98
N THR A 231 -8.46 -14.24 -36.82
CA THR A 231 -7.04 -14.60 -36.88
C THR A 231 -6.27 -13.53 -37.66
N VAL A 232 -4.94 -13.50 -37.49
CA VAL A 232 -4.01 -12.55 -38.19
C VAL A 232 -4.16 -12.61 -39.72
N GLU A 233 -4.80 -13.65 -40.25
CA GLU A 233 -5.10 -13.84 -41.68
C GLU A 233 -6.52 -13.42 -42.11
N ASP A 234 -7.25 -12.67 -41.29
CA ASP A 234 -8.59 -12.13 -41.59
C ASP A 234 -9.64 -13.20 -41.97
N LYS A 235 -9.45 -14.44 -41.50
CA LYS A 235 -10.41 -15.54 -41.69
C LYS A 235 -11.36 -15.62 -40.51
N ARG A 236 -12.68 -15.51 -40.78
CA ARG A 236 -13.75 -15.67 -39.78
C ARG A 236 -13.89 -17.14 -39.37
N GLY A 237 -13.62 -17.46 -38.11
CA GLY A 237 -14.02 -18.72 -37.46
C GLY A 237 -15.15 -18.47 -36.45
N LYS A 238 -16.19 -19.31 -36.47
CA LYS A 238 -17.19 -19.40 -35.40
C LYS A 238 -16.79 -20.55 -34.47
N CYS A 239 -16.88 -20.35 -33.15
CA CYS A 239 -16.86 -21.47 -32.22
C CYS A 239 -18.15 -22.29 -32.39
N GLU A 240 -18.01 -23.61 -32.55
CA GLU A 240 -19.11 -24.55 -32.33
C GLU A 240 -19.48 -24.62 -30.84
#